data_AF-A0A538AX74-F1
#
_entry.id   AF-A0A538AX74-F1
#
_cell.length_a   1.000
_cell.length_b   1.000
_cell.length_c   1.000
_cell.angle_alpha   90.00
_cell.angle_beta   90.00
_cell.angle_gamma   90.00
#
_symmetry.space_group_name_H-M   'P 1'
#
loop_
_entity.id
_entity.type
_entity.pdbx_description
1 polymer ?
#
loop_
_entity_poly.entity_id
_entity_poly.type
_entity_poly.pdbx_seq_one_letter_code
_entity_poly.pdbx_strand_id
1 'polypeptide(L)'
;MPIDRSLIRSIRRMDEYDLRRLMIFIRGLLLHRDGPDFKEERPEEHAKVTYRLEQVRCGKDGCTRCPHGPYWYAYWREEGRLRSRYIGKQLPEGADVT
;
A
#
# COMPACT_ATOMS: atom_id res chain seq x y z
N MET A 1 2.96 22.23 27.24
CA MET A 1 4.29 21.59 27.10
C MET A 1 4.74 21.72 25.66
N PRO A 2 6.03 21.98 25.38
CA PRO A 2 6.53 21.97 24.01
C PRO A 2 6.45 20.55 23.42
N ILE A 3 6.20 20.46 22.12
CA ILE A 3 6.24 19.17 21.41
C ILE A 3 7.67 18.61 21.49
N ASP A 4 7.79 17.36 21.90
CA ASP A 4 9.07 16.70 22.04
C ASP A 4 9.82 16.60 20.69
N ARG A 5 11.13 16.87 20.71
CA ARG A 5 11.96 16.89 19.50
C ARG A 5 12.14 15.50 18.88
N SER A 6 12.10 14.44 19.69
CA SER A 6 12.18 13.06 19.18
C SER A 6 10.91 12.69 18.43
N LEU A 7 9.74 13.13 18.91
CA LEU A 7 8.47 12.94 18.20
C LEU A 7 8.47 13.62 16.82
N ILE A 8 8.97 14.86 16.73
CA ILE A 8 9.10 15.57 15.44
C ILE A 8 10.01 14.79 14.48
N ARG A 9 11.10 14.22 14.99
CA ARG A 9 12.01 13.40 14.18
C ARG A 9 11.34 12.12 13.69
N SER A 10 10.53 11.47 14.53
CA SER A 10 9.78 10.27 14.14
C SER A 10 8.73 10.58 13.07
N ILE A 11 7.96 11.67 13.23
CA ILE A 11 6.97 12.09 12.24
C ILE A 11 7.63 12.39 10.88
N ARG A 12 8.80 13.03 10.87
CA ARG A 12 9.54 13.31 9.62
C ARG A 12 10.03 12.07 8.88
N ARG A 13 10.10 10.92 9.54
CA ARG A 13 10.51 9.64 8.94
C ARG A 13 9.33 8.78 8.49
N MET A 14 8.10 9.20 8.81
CA MET A 14 6.89 8.51 8.36
C MET A 14 6.73 8.65 6.85
N ASP A 15 6.15 7.63 6.24
CA ASP A 15 5.77 7.68 4.83
C ASP A 15 4.46 8.47 4.63
N GLU A 16 4.04 8.63 3.36
CA GLU A 16 2.83 9.41 3.04
C GLU A 16 1.55 8.81 3.64
N TYR A 17 1.48 7.49 3.79
CA TYR A 17 0.32 6.80 4.34
C TYR A 17 0.19 7.10 5.85
N ASP A 18 1.29 6.94 6.58
CA ASP A 18 1.35 7.19 8.01
C ASP A 18 1.07 8.66 8.34
N LEU A 19 1.60 9.58 7.53
CA LEU A 19 1.32 11.02 7.68
C LEU A 19 -0.15 11.37 7.46
N ARG A 20 -0.80 10.77 6.45
CA ARG A 20 -2.25 10.95 6.21
C ARG A 20 -3.07 10.38 7.37
N ARG A 21 -2.69 9.22 7.91
CA ARG A 21 -3.37 8.61 9.07
C ARG A 21 -3.22 9.47 10.32
N LEU A 22 -2.02 9.96 10.60
CA LEU A 22 -1.75 10.87 11.71
C LEU A 22 -2.57 12.16 11.59
N MET A 23 -2.70 12.71 10.38
CA MET A 23 -3.51 13.91 10.12
C MET A 23 -4.99 13.69 10.47
N ILE A 24 -5.58 12.57 10.06
CA ILE A 24 -6.98 12.24 10.36
C ILE A 24 -7.18 12.13 11.88
N PHE A 25 -6.27 11.45 12.56
CA PHE A 25 -6.30 11.28 14.00
C PHE A 25 -6.23 12.61 14.76
N ILE A 26 -5.22 13.44 14.46
CA ILE A 26 -5.05 14.77 15.08
C ILE A 26 -6.29 15.63 14.84
N ARG A 27 -6.82 15.64 13.61
CA ARG A 27 -8.03 16.40 13.29
C ARG A 27 -9.23 15.94 14.11
N GLY A 28 -9.39 14.63 14.31
CA GLY A 28 -10.40 14.07 15.20
C GLY A 28 -10.26 14.56 16.64
N LEU A 29 -9.05 14.51 17.19
CA LEU A 29 -8.75 14.99 18.54
C LEU A 29 -9.00 16.50 18.71
N LEU A 30 -8.76 17.30 17.67
CA LEU A 30 -9.00 18.74 17.73
C LEU A 30 -10.50 19.10 17.65
N LEU A 31 -11.31 18.26 17.00
CA LEU A 31 -12.74 18.50 16.82
C LEU A 31 -13.59 17.97 17.99
N HIS A 32 -13.15 16.89 18.66
CA HIS A 32 -13.85 16.30 19.80
C HIS A 32 -12.96 16.35 21.04
N ARG A 33 -13.43 17.06 22.08
CA ARG A 33 -12.67 17.34 23.32
C ARG A 33 -12.33 16.08 24.12
N ASP A 34 -13.18 15.06 23.99
CA ASP A 34 -12.85 13.66 24.18
C ASP A 34 -12.67 13.10 22.78
N GLY A 35 -11.45 12.70 22.43
CA GLY A 35 -11.11 12.26 21.08
C GLY A 35 -12.11 11.25 20.53
N PRO A 36 -12.34 11.19 19.21
CA PRO A 36 -13.19 10.15 18.62
C PRO A 36 -12.78 8.79 19.19
N ASP A 37 -13.79 8.00 19.58
CA ASP A 37 -13.65 6.60 20.00
C ASP A 37 -13.19 5.79 18.78
N PHE A 38 -11.92 5.96 18.40
CA PHE A 38 -11.19 5.04 17.56
C PHE A 38 -11.01 3.80 18.44
N LYS A 39 -12.06 2.98 18.53
CA LYS A 39 -11.88 1.55 18.78
C LYS A 39 -10.71 1.16 17.89
N GLU A 40 -9.72 0.50 18.48
CA GLU A 40 -8.60 -0.06 17.75
C GLU A 40 -9.14 -0.96 16.62
N GLU A 41 -9.45 -0.36 15.49
CA GLU A 41 -9.34 -0.98 14.19
C GLU A 41 -7.86 -1.27 14.10
N ARG A 42 -7.49 -2.44 14.66
CA ARG A 42 -6.25 -3.13 14.32
C ARG A 42 -6.13 -2.93 12.83
N PRO A 43 -5.13 -2.18 12.34
CA PRO A 43 -5.04 -1.88 10.93
C PRO A 43 -5.15 -3.22 10.25
N GLU A 44 -6.13 -3.35 9.36
CA GLU A 44 -6.29 -4.55 8.55
C GLU A 44 -4.90 -4.87 8.05
N GLU A 45 -4.33 -5.98 8.54
CA GLU A 45 -2.93 -6.36 8.28
C GLU A 45 -2.65 -6.00 6.84
N HIS A 46 -1.75 -5.03 6.60
CA HIS A 46 -1.45 -4.51 5.26
C HIS A 46 -1.59 -5.66 4.27
N ALA A 47 -2.70 -5.68 3.51
CA ALA A 47 -3.16 -6.90 2.87
C ALA A 47 -1.98 -7.52 2.13
N LYS A 48 -1.45 -8.64 2.63
CA LYS A 48 -0.09 -9.09 2.27
C LYS A 48 0.03 -9.09 0.75
N VAL A 49 0.82 -8.14 0.22
CA VAL A 49 0.98 -7.98 -1.23
C VAL A 49 2.12 -8.90 -1.66
N THR A 50 1.81 -9.83 -2.56
CA THR A 50 2.81 -10.69 -3.19
C THR A 50 3.07 -10.21 -4.60
N TYR A 51 4.34 -9.98 -4.94
CA TYR A 51 4.75 -9.58 -6.28
C TYR A 51 5.26 -10.79 -7.05
N ARG A 52 4.79 -10.97 -8.29
CA ARG A 52 5.18 -12.08 -9.15
C ARG A 52 5.46 -11.63 -10.58
N LEU A 53 6.48 -12.22 -11.19
CA LEU A 53 6.75 -12.10 -12.62
C LEU A 53 5.90 -13.10 -13.42
N GLU A 54 5.20 -12.61 -14.43
CA GLU A 54 4.31 -13.42 -15.27
C GLU A 54 4.49 -13.16 -16.75
N GLN A 55 4.30 -14.21 -17.56
CA GLN A 55 4.23 -14.10 -19.01
C GLN A 55 2.78 -14.05 -19.47
N VAL A 56 2.44 -13.12 -20.36
CA VAL A 56 1.06 -12.78 -20.73
C VAL A 56 0.84 -12.94 -22.23
N ARG A 57 -0.27 -13.56 -22.63
CA ARG A 57 -0.69 -13.60 -24.05
C ARG A 57 -1.46 -12.32 -24.39
N CYS A 58 -1.13 -11.64 -25.48
CA CYS A 58 -1.78 -10.36 -25.84
C CYS A 58 -3.16 -10.50 -26.51
N GLY A 59 -3.56 -11.70 -26.92
CA GLY A 59 -4.85 -11.93 -27.58
C GLY A 59 -4.98 -11.35 -29.00
N LYS A 60 -3.91 -10.84 -29.60
CA LYS A 60 -3.91 -10.36 -30.99
C LYS A 60 -3.84 -11.54 -31.96
N ASP A 61 -4.75 -11.57 -32.93
CA ASP A 61 -4.70 -12.53 -34.04
C ASP A 61 -3.39 -12.41 -34.81
N GLY A 62 -2.75 -13.55 -35.06
CA GLY A 62 -1.47 -13.62 -35.78
C GLY A 62 -0.23 -13.24 -34.96
N CYS A 63 -0.34 -13.03 -33.64
CA CYS A 63 0.85 -12.76 -32.82
C CYS A 63 1.76 -13.99 -32.68
N THR A 64 2.93 -13.95 -33.32
CA THR A 64 3.95 -15.02 -33.27
C THR A 64 4.96 -14.86 -32.12
N ARG A 65 4.94 -13.72 -31.43
CA ARG A 65 5.91 -13.36 -30.37
C ARG A 65 5.36 -13.56 -28.96
N CYS A 66 4.18 -14.18 -28.83
CA CYS A 66 3.63 -14.56 -27.53
C CYS A 66 4.33 -15.80 -26.97
N PRO A 67 4.40 -15.95 -25.64
CA PRO A 67 3.91 -15.02 -24.62
C PRO A 67 4.87 -13.82 -24.41
N HIS A 68 4.33 -12.72 -23.91
CA HIS A 68 5.09 -11.49 -23.63
C HIS A 68 5.48 -11.39 -22.16
N GLY A 69 6.56 -10.68 -21.87
CA GLY A 69 7.02 -10.42 -20.52
C GLY A 69 8.46 -10.94 -20.31
N PRO A 70 8.82 -11.28 -19.06
CA PRO A 70 7.94 -11.29 -17.89
C PRO A 70 7.55 -9.87 -17.43
N TYR A 71 6.36 -9.74 -16.84
CA TYR A 71 5.86 -8.51 -16.23
C TYR A 71 5.51 -8.74 -14.77
N TRP A 72 5.71 -7.71 -13.95
CA TRP A 72 5.31 -7.70 -12.57
C TRP A 72 3.80 -7.56 -12.41
N TYR A 73 3.26 -8.40 -11.54
CA TYR A 73 1.92 -8.32 -11.00
C TYR A 73 1.97 -8.28 -9.47
N ALA A 74 1.10 -7.47 -8.87
CA ALA A 74 0.82 -7.51 -7.44
C ALA A 74 -0.44 -8.34 -7.18
N TYR A 75 -0.43 -9.12 -6.10
CA TYR A 75 -1.55 -9.92 -5.63
C TYR A 75 -1.81 -9.63 -4.15
N TRP A 76 -3.07 -9.41 -3.78
CA TRP A 76 -3.47 -9.22 -2.39
C TRP A 76 -4.89 -9.72 -2.16
N ARG A 77 -5.29 -9.92 -0.90
CA ARG A 77 -6.67 -10.23 -0.54
C ARG A 77 -7.37 -8.99 -0.01
N GLU A 78 -8.53 -8.70 -0.56
CA GLU A 78 -9.39 -7.59 -0.15
C GLU A 78 -10.81 -8.14 -0.02
N GLU A 79 -11.45 -7.95 1.13
CA GLU A 79 -12.80 -8.49 1.42
C GLU A 79 -12.92 -10.01 1.13
N GLY A 80 -11.86 -10.77 1.44
CA GLY A 80 -11.80 -12.22 1.19
C GLY A 80 -11.59 -12.63 -0.26
N ARG A 81 -11.51 -11.69 -1.21
CA ARG A 81 -11.30 -11.96 -2.64
C ARG A 81 -9.84 -11.69 -3.04
N LEU A 82 -9.29 -12.56 -3.88
CA LEU A 82 -7.97 -12.33 -4.47
C LEU A 82 -8.08 -11.23 -5.54
N ARG A 83 -7.31 -10.16 -5.35
CA ARG A 83 -7.14 -9.07 -6.31
C ARG A 83 -5.77 -9.15 -6.95
N SER A 84 -5.67 -8.64 -8.16
CA SER A 84 -4.40 -8.51 -8.87
C SER A 84 -4.29 -7.16 -9.58
N ARG A 85 -3.05 -6.70 -9.76
CA ARG A 85 -2.74 -5.48 -10.50
C ARG A 85 -1.48 -5.66 -11.36
N TYR A 86 -1.60 -5.32 -12.63
CA TYR A 86 -0.45 -5.22 -13.55
C TYR A 86 0.41 -4.01 -13.18
N ILE A 87 1.72 -4.23 -13.03
CA ILE A 87 2.69 -3.18 -12.69
C ILE A 87 3.53 -2.82 -13.92
N GLY A 88 4.01 -3.81 -14.67
CA GLY A 88 4.85 -3.59 -15.85
C GLY A 88 6.21 -4.27 -15.74
N LYS A 89 7.24 -3.72 -16.41
CA LYS A 89 8.55 -4.39 -16.52
C LYS A 89 9.44 -4.24 -15.29
N GLN A 90 9.20 -3.21 -14.49
CA GLN A 90 10.00 -2.86 -13.32
C GLN A 90 9.11 -2.81 -12.10
N LEU A 91 9.65 -3.26 -10.96
CA LEU A 91 8.97 -3.18 -9.68
C LEU A 91 9.18 -1.76 -9.10
N PRO A 92 8.18 -1.16 -8.43
CA PRO A 92 8.35 0.14 -7.77
C PRO A 92 9.45 0.09 -6.70
N GLU A 93 10.18 1.20 -6.52
CA GLU A 93 11.19 1.30 -5.46
C GLU A 93 10.54 1.12 -4.09
N GLY A 94 11.14 0.26 -3.25
CA GLY A 94 10.62 -0.07 -1.91
C GLY A 94 9.60 -1.21 -1.87
N ALA A 95 9.28 -1.86 -2.99
CA ALA A 95 8.49 -3.08 -2.99
C ALA A 95 9.40 -4.31 -2.77
N ASP A 96 9.17 -5.04 -1.68
CA ASP A 96 9.88 -6.28 -1.41
C ASP A 96 9.23 -7.46 -2.13
N VAL A 97 10.03 -8.19 -2.89
CA VAL A 97 9.60 -9.46 -3.50
C VAL A 97 9.58 -10.51 -2.39
N THR A 98 8.37 -10.95 -2.03
CA THR A 98 8.14 -12.00 -1.03
C THR A 98 7.86 -13.35 -1.69
#